data_AF-N9R3E3-F1
#
_entry.id   AF-N9R3E3-F1
#
_cell.length_a   1.000
_cell.length_b   1.000
_cell.length_c   1.000
_cell.angle_alpha   90.00
_cell.angle_beta   90.00
_cell.angle_gamma   90.00
#
_symmetry.space_group_name_H-M   'P 1'
#
loop_
_entity.id
_entity.type
_entity.pdbx_description
1 polymer ?
#
loop_
_entity_poly.entity_id
_entity_poly.type
_entity_poly.pdbx_seq_one_letter_code
_entity_poly.pdbx_strand_id
1 'polypeptide(L)'
;MNISQLKPEIELVTYKKMGTGSRLGIAGGTIKVINNCVYLSTANNNLPLIFPNEFRWENGIITDGNIQLKPEQEVRMNGDMLELNNKIIASYHISNNHCLNGVSRALFYIQ
;
A
#
# COMPACT_ATOMS: atom_id res chain seq x y z
N MET A 1 -33.14 11.53 11.38
CA MET A 1 -32.03 10.67 11.83
C MET A 1 -31.10 10.52 10.64
N ASN A 2 -29.93 11.18 10.65
CA ASN A 2 -28.97 11.06 9.56
C ASN A 2 -27.90 10.07 10.02
N ILE A 3 -28.04 8.81 9.61
CA ILE A 3 -27.03 7.79 9.85
C ILE A 3 -25.97 8.01 8.78
N SER A 4 -25.06 8.96 9.02
CA SER A 4 -23.78 8.95 8.33
C SER A 4 -23.04 7.71 8.80
N GLN A 5 -23.30 6.58 8.15
CA GLN A 5 -22.39 5.44 8.15
C GLN A 5 -21.15 5.88 7.36
N LEU A 6 -20.32 6.69 8.00
CA LEU A 6 -18.90 6.81 7.64
C LEU A 6 -18.31 5.42 7.89
N LYS A 7 -18.44 4.53 6.90
CA LYS A 7 -17.59 3.36 6.80
C LYS A 7 -16.17 3.88 6.90
N PRO A 8 -15.30 3.21 7.67
CA PRO A 8 -13.97 3.73 7.87
C PRO A 8 -13.29 3.70 6.50
N GLU A 9 -12.92 4.88 6.00
CA GLU A 9 -12.30 5.08 4.70
C GLU A 9 -10.98 4.29 4.74
N ILE A 10 -10.76 3.40 3.78
CA ILE A 10 -9.49 2.68 3.71
C ILE A 10 -8.41 3.71 3.39
N GLU A 11 -7.41 3.83 4.25
CA GLU A 11 -6.31 4.75 4.02
C GLU A 11 -5.25 4.05 3.17
N LEU A 12 -4.98 4.60 1.99
CA LEU A 12 -3.85 4.15 1.19
C LEU A 12 -2.60 4.91 1.64
N VAL A 13 -1.56 4.17 2.03
CA VAL A 13 -0.22 4.75 2.15
C VAL A 13 0.30 4.97 0.74
N THR A 14 0.67 6.19 0.41
CA THR A 14 1.12 6.54 -0.94
C THR A 14 2.52 7.12 -0.97
N TYR A 15 3.19 7.04 -2.12
CA TYR A 15 4.48 7.68 -2.37
C TYR A 15 4.47 8.46 -3.70
N LYS A 16 5.35 9.46 -3.82
CA LYS A 16 5.61 10.18 -5.07
C LYS A 16 7.02 9.84 -5.55
N LYS A 17 7.12 9.12 -6.67
CA LYS A 17 8.40 8.67 -7.24
C LYS A 17 9.28 9.87 -7.60
N MET A 18 10.46 9.96 -6.98
CA MET A 18 11.56 10.82 -7.42
C MET A 18 12.78 9.91 -7.63
N GLY A 19 13.42 9.94 -8.81
CA GLY A 19 14.45 8.97 -9.23
C GLY A 19 15.53 8.71 -8.16
N THR A 20 16.18 7.55 -8.05
CA THR A 20 16.58 6.53 -9.02
C THR A 20 16.78 5.18 -8.34
N GLY A 21 16.61 4.09 -9.11
CA GLY A 21 17.16 2.75 -8.83
C GLY A 21 16.25 1.81 -8.05
N SER A 22 15.60 0.87 -8.76
CA SER A 22 14.85 -0.23 -8.17
C SER A 22 15.43 -1.57 -8.60
N ARG A 23 15.74 -2.44 -7.62
CA ARG A 23 15.91 -3.87 -7.85
C ARG A 23 14.51 -4.48 -7.87
N LEU A 24 13.96 -4.71 -9.05
CA LEU A 24 12.64 -5.35 -9.24
C LEU A 24 12.56 -6.68 -8.46
N GLY A 25 11.88 -6.65 -7.32
CA GLY A 25 11.39 -7.85 -6.65
C GLY A 25 9.99 -8.20 -7.16
N ILE A 26 9.69 -9.49 -7.30
CA ILE A 26 8.31 -9.96 -7.47
C ILE A 26 7.84 -10.46 -6.11
N ALA A 27 6.77 -9.87 -5.57
CA ALA A 27 6.12 -10.31 -4.35
C ALA A 27 4.76 -10.96 -4.67
N GLY A 28 4.50 -12.12 -4.07
CA GLY A 28 3.24 -12.84 -4.21
C GLY A 28 2.52 -12.95 -2.87
N GLY A 29 1.19 -12.86 -2.89
CA GLY A 29 0.36 -12.98 -1.70
C GLY A 29 -1.10 -12.60 -1.96
N THR A 30 -1.84 -12.38 -0.89
CA THR A 30 -3.25 -11.96 -0.93
C THR A 30 -3.37 -10.52 -0.44
N ILE A 31 -4.09 -9.68 -1.17
CA ILE A 31 -4.42 -8.33 -0.70
C ILE A 31 -5.34 -8.46 0.52
N LYS A 32 -4.94 -7.91 1.66
CA LYS A 32 -5.77 -7.85 2.86
C LYS A 32 -5.94 -6.44 3.36
N VAL A 33 -7.10 -6.19 3.94
CA VAL A 33 -7.40 -4.94 4.63
C VAL A 33 -7.53 -5.25 6.11
N ILE A 34 -6.63 -4.70 6.92
CA ILE A 34 -6.59 -4.92 8.37
C ILE A 34 -6.52 -3.54 9.02
N ASN A 35 -7.43 -3.24 9.96
CA ASN A 35 -7.48 -1.94 10.64
C ASN A 35 -7.39 -0.75 9.66
N ASN A 36 -8.18 -0.79 8.58
CA ASN A 36 -8.21 0.26 7.55
C ASN A 36 -6.94 0.45 6.71
N CYS A 37 -5.95 -0.42 6.88
CA CYS A 37 -4.68 -0.41 6.16
C CYS A 37 -4.61 -1.58 5.17
N VAL A 38 -3.93 -1.35 4.05
CA VAL A 38 -3.77 -2.37 3.01
C VAL A 38 -2.42 -3.08 3.15
N TYR A 39 -2.47 -4.41 3.12
CA TYR A 39 -1.31 -5.28 3.22
C TYR A 39 -1.28 -6.29 2.07
N LEU A 40 -0.08 -6.75 1.73
CA LEU A 40 0.14 -8.02 1.07
C LEU A 40 0.36 -9.09 2.14
N SER A 41 -0.63 -9.96 2.33
CA SER A 41 -0.56 -11.13 3.20
C SER A 41 0.23 -12.22 2.49
N THR A 42 1.36 -12.61 3.05
CA THR A 42 2.15 -13.77 2.61
C THR A 42 1.95 -14.95 3.58
N ALA A 43 2.62 -16.07 3.34
CA ALA A 43 2.63 -17.20 4.28
C ALA A 43 3.28 -16.87 5.63
N ASN A 44 4.18 -15.87 5.67
CA ASN A 44 5.01 -15.60 6.85
C ASN A 44 4.57 -14.35 7.62
N ASN A 45 3.98 -13.37 6.93
CA ASN A 45 3.66 -12.06 7.49
C ASN A 45 2.70 -11.25 6.62
N ASN A 46 2.17 -10.17 7.19
CA ASN A 46 1.46 -9.12 6.47
C ASN A 46 2.42 -7.95 6.21
N LEU A 47 2.66 -7.65 4.95
CA LEU A 47 3.55 -6.56 4.52
C LEU A 47 2.70 -5.34 4.16
N PRO A 48 2.85 -4.19 4.84
CA PRO A 48 2.14 -2.97 4.44
C PRO A 48 2.45 -2.63 2.99
N LEU A 49 1.41 -2.28 2.22
CA LEU A 49 1.54 -1.81 0.84
C LEU A 49 1.63 -0.29 0.79
N ILE A 50 2.59 0.21 0.03
CA ILE A 50 2.73 1.63 -0.26
C ILE A 50 2.55 1.79 -1.77
N PHE A 51 1.48 2.47 -2.17
CA PHE A 51 1.07 2.62 -3.56
C PHE A 51 1.61 3.91 -4.18
N PRO A 52 1.82 3.97 -5.50
CA PRO A 52 1.96 5.24 -6.20
C PRO A 52 0.75 6.15 -5.90
N ASN A 53 0.98 7.45 -5.77
CA ASN A 53 -0.02 8.45 -5.40
C ASN A 53 -1.22 8.58 -6.35
N GLU A 54 -1.17 7.96 -7.53
CA GLU A 54 -2.29 7.86 -8.47
C GLU A 54 -3.36 6.84 -8.07
N PHE A 55 -3.01 5.87 -7.21
CA PHE A 55 -3.95 4.89 -6.69
C PHE A 55 -4.88 5.50 -5.63
N ARG A 56 -6.14 5.07 -5.68
CA ARG A 56 -7.20 5.50 -4.79
C ARG A 56 -8.11 4.33 -4.43
N TRP A 57 -8.81 4.45 -3.31
CA TRP A 57 -9.84 3.52 -2.89
C TRP A 57 -11.20 3.97 -3.43
N GLU A 58 -11.80 3.18 -4.31
CA GLU A 58 -13.10 3.47 -4.93
C GLU A 58 -13.99 2.22 -4.90
N ASN A 59 -15.16 2.33 -4.27
CA ASN A 59 -16.19 1.27 -4.29
C ASN A 59 -15.67 -0.13 -3.92
N GLY A 60 -14.75 -0.22 -2.96
CA GLY A 60 -14.18 -1.52 -2.54
C GLY A 60 -12.94 -1.97 -3.33
N ILE A 61 -12.40 -1.11 -4.19
CA ILE A 61 -11.32 -1.42 -5.13
C ILE A 61 -10.19 -0.43 -4.95
N ILE A 62 -8.95 -0.91 -4.97
CA ILE A 62 -7.74 -0.10 -5.03
C ILE A 62 -7.37 0.04 -6.50
N THR A 63 -7.39 1.25 -7.04
CA THR A 63 -7.28 1.48 -8.50
C THR A 63 -6.63 2.82 -8.83
N ASP A 64 -5.88 2.88 -9.93
CA ASP A 64 -5.47 4.12 -10.61
C ASP A 64 -6.41 4.49 -11.77
N GLY A 65 -7.31 3.57 -12.17
CA GLY A 65 -8.18 3.64 -13.34
C GLY A 65 -7.88 2.57 -14.38
N ASN A 66 -6.65 2.04 -14.41
CA ASN A 66 -6.21 0.99 -15.34
C ASN A 66 -6.07 -0.36 -14.63
N ILE A 67 -5.48 -0.35 -13.44
CA ILE A 67 -5.24 -1.53 -12.60
C ILE A 67 -6.26 -1.54 -11.49
N GLN A 68 -6.84 -2.71 -11.22
CA GLN A 68 -7.83 -2.89 -10.17
C GLN A 68 -7.41 -4.03 -9.26
N LEU A 69 -7.27 -3.75 -7.97
CA LEU A 69 -6.97 -4.71 -6.93
C LEU A 69 -8.13 -4.76 -5.94
N LYS A 70 -8.59 -5.97 -5.62
CA LYS A 70 -9.66 -6.20 -4.65
C LYS A 70 -9.10 -6.79 -3.35
N PRO A 71 -9.69 -6.50 -2.19
CA PRO A 71 -9.44 -7.28 -0.99
C PRO A 71 -9.69 -8.78 -1.24
N GLU A 72 -8.92 -9.62 -0.54
CA GLU A 72 -8.89 -11.08 -0.67
C GLU A 72 -8.47 -11.60 -2.06
N GLN A 73 -7.95 -10.73 -2.94
CA GLN A 73 -7.41 -11.13 -4.23
C GLN A 73 -5.99 -11.66 -4.09
N GLU A 74 -5.73 -12.86 -4.65
CA GLU A 74 -4.37 -13.34 -4.88
C GLU A 74 -3.70 -12.57 -6.01
N VAL A 75 -2.48 -12.11 -5.77
CA VAL A 75 -1.74 -11.24 -6.67
C VAL A 75 -0.27 -11.63 -6.73
N ARG A 76 0.34 -11.35 -7.88
CA ARG A 76 1.79 -11.22 -8.03
C ARG A 76 2.05 -9.81 -8.50
N MET A 77 2.84 -9.05 -7.76
CA MET A 77 3.11 -7.66 -8.04
C MET A 77 4.61 -7.39 -8.09
N ASN A 78 5.00 -6.47 -8.96
CA ASN A 78 6.33 -5.89 -8.92
C ASN A 78 6.40 -4.96 -7.70
N GLY A 79 7.45 -5.06 -6.92
CA GLY A 79 7.64 -4.19 -5.79
C GLY A 79 8.97 -4.36 -5.09
N ASP A 80 9.35 -3.30 -4.37
CA ASP A 80 10.60 -3.26 -3.63
C ASP A 80 10.29 -3.31 -2.13
N MET A 81 10.98 -4.21 -1.43
CA MET A 81 10.97 -4.22 0.03
C MET A 81 11.91 -3.13 0.53
N LEU A 82 11.37 -2.11 1.19
CA LEU A 82 12.17 -1.02 1.73
C LEU A 82 12.15 -1.02 3.26
N GLU A 83 13.30 -0.69 3.84
CA GLU A 83 13.40 -0.36 5.25
C GLU A 83 12.90 1.07 5.45
N LEU A 84 11.89 1.20 6.31
CA LEU A 84 11.30 2.49 6.62
C LEU A 84 12.16 3.20 7.64
N ASN A 85 12.74 4.32 7.21
CA ASN A 85 13.43 5.27 8.06
C ASN A 85 13.10 6.68 7.57
N ASN A 86 13.42 7.69 8.40
CA ASN A 86 13.09 9.09 8.10
C ASN A 86 13.63 9.56 6.74
N LYS A 87 14.81 9.07 6.32
CA LYS A 87 15.40 9.42 5.03
C LYS A 87 14.57 8.87 3.86
N ILE A 88 14.15 7.60 3.94
CA ILE A 88 13.30 6.96 2.92
C ILE A 88 11.93 7.64 2.87
N ILE A 89 11.29 7.84 4.02
CA ILE A 89 9.98 8.51 4.13
C ILE A 89 10.03 9.90 3.46
N ALA A 90 11.07 10.69 3.74
CA ALA A 90 11.24 12.01 3.15
C ALA A 90 11.57 11.97 1.64
N SER A 91 12.46 11.07 1.21
CA SER A 91 12.92 11.01 -0.19
C SER A 91 11.83 10.57 -1.16
N TYR A 92 10.95 9.66 -0.72
CA TYR A 92 9.83 9.15 -1.52
C TYR A 92 8.52 9.90 -1.29
N HIS A 93 8.54 10.95 -0.46
CA HIS A 93 7.35 11.67 -0.03
C HIS A 93 6.23 10.73 0.41
N ILE A 94 6.55 9.74 1.26
CA ILE A 94 5.56 8.79 1.75
C ILE A 94 4.54 9.57 2.58
N SER A 95 3.25 9.38 2.28
CA SER A 95 2.16 10.01 3.02
C SER A 95 2.26 9.65 4.51
N ASN A 96 2.17 10.64 5.39
CA ASN A 96 2.05 10.39 6.83
C ASN A 96 0.76 9.61 7.09
N ASN A 97 0.88 8.38 7.60
CA ASN A 97 -0.24 7.47 7.72
C ASN A 97 -0.03 6.52 8.91
N HIS A 98 -1.08 6.30 9.70
CA HIS A 98 -1.05 5.43 10.88
C HIS A 98 -0.71 3.97 10.55
N CYS A 99 -0.95 3.53 9.31
CA CYS A 99 -0.62 2.20 8.80
C CYS A 99 0.88 1.85 8.86
N LEU A 100 1.75 2.85 9.01
CA LEU A 100 3.19 2.66 9.13
C LEU A 100 3.72 2.80 10.58
N ASN A 101 2.85 3.02 11.57
CA ASN A 101 3.28 3.18 12.96
C ASN A 101 3.90 1.89 13.50
N GLY A 102 5.17 1.96 13.91
CA GLY A 102 5.94 0.80 14.40
C GLY A 102 6.34 -0.19 13.31
N VAL A 103 6.13 0.14 12.03
CA VAL A 103 6.54 -0.69 10.89
C VAL A 103 7.98 -0.36 10.50
N SER A 104 8.85 -1.38 10.45
CA SER A 104 10.25 -1.22 10.01
C SER A 104 10.45 -1.50 8.52
N ARG A 105 9.52 -2.19 7.86
CA ARG A 105 9.59 -2.54 6.44
C ARG A 105 8.23 -2.54 5.77
N ALA A 106 8.17 -2.09 4.53
CA ALA A 106 6.96 -2.12 3.70
C ALA A 106 7.29 -2.46 2.24
N LEU A 107 6.30 -2.96 1.53
CA LEU A 107 6.42 -3.24 0.10
C LEU A 107 5.91 -2.04 -0.69
N PHE A 108 6.82 -1.44 -1.46
CA PHE A 108 6.48 -0.42 -2.44
C PHE A 108 5.94 -1.09 -3.68
N TYR A 109 4.69 -0.82 -4.04
CA TYR A 109 4.13 -1.26 -5.31
C TYR A 109 4.79 -0.49 -6.46
N ILE A 110 5.32 -1.22 -7.43
CA ILE A 110 5.93 -0.69 -8.64
C ILE A 110 5.11 -1.23 -9.81
N GLN A 111 4.74 -0.35 -10.73
CA GLN A 111 4.14 -0.74 -12.00
C GLN A 111 5.23 -1.21 -12.97
#